data_AF-A0A924Z311-F1
#
_entry.id   AF-A0A924Z311-F1
#
_cell.length_a   1.000
_cell.length_b   1.000
_cell.length_c   1.000
_cell.angle_alpha   90.00
_cell.angle_beta   90.00
_cell.angle_gamma   90.00
#
_symmetry.space_group_name_H-M   'P 1'
#
loop_
_entity.id
_entity.type
_entity.pdbx_description
1 polymer ?
#
loop_
_entity_poly.entity_id
_entity_poly.type
_entity_poly.pdbx_seq_one_letter_code
_entity_poly.pdbx_strand_id
1 'polypeptide(L)'
;MEMALYHPQYGYYAAHNEKIGAHGDFFTSPHLATDFGELLAEQFAEMWQILGQPQPFTLVEIGAGQGLLAADVLSGLQGHHPDCFACLDYVIVEKSAALMAEQQQRLRSWQSDVQIEWRSLDTIPANSITGCVFSNELVDAFPVHLVTLT
;
A
#
# COMPACT_ATOMS: atom_id res chain seq x y z
N MET A 1 -10.45 10.25 -18.95
CA MET A 1 -9.40 9.77 -18.03
C MET A 1 -9.52 8.27 -17.80
N GLU A 2 -10.68 7.76 -17.37
CA GLU A 2 -10.90 6.32 -17.12
C GLU A 2 -10.41 5.38 -18.24
N MET A 3 -10.87 5.55 -19.48
CA MET A 3 -10.41 4.72 -20.61
C MET A 3 -8.90 4.83 -20.88
N ALA A 4 -8.32 6.02 -20.73
CA ALA A 4 -6.89 6.23 -20.99
C ALA A 4 -6.01 5.55 -19.93
N LEU A 5 -6.50 5.40 -18.70
CA LEU A 5 -5.76 4.79 -17.59
C LEU A 5 -6.00 3.29 -17.46
N TYR A 6 -7.24 2.83 -17.65
CA TYR A 6 -7.65 1.48 -17.22
C TYR A 6 -8.26 0.61 -18.32
N HIS A 7 -8.28 1.05 -19.59
CA HIS A 7 -8.76 0.18 -20.68
C HIS A 7 -7.91 -1.12 -20.72
N PRO A 8 -8.51 -2.32 -20.70
CA PRO A 8 -7.77 -3.58 -20.53
C PRO A 8 -6.61 -3.81 -21.52
N GLN A 9 -6.75 -3.30 -22.74
CA GLN A 9 -5.75 -3.47 -23.81
C GLN A 9 -4.92 -2.22 -24.12
N TYR A 10 -5.37 -1.02 -23.71
CA TYR A 10 -4.75 0.25 -24.13
C TYR A 10 -4.57 1.26 -22.99
N GLY A 11 -5.08 0.97 -21.81
CA GLY A 11 -4.99 1.84 -20.65
C GLY A 11 -3.59 1.79 -20.08
N TYR A 12 -3.05 2.95 -19.71
CA TYR A 12 -1.68 3.08 -19.20
C TYR A 12 -1.33 2.06 -18.10
N TYR A 13 -2.20 1.85 -17.11
CA TYR A 13 -1.95 0.91 -16.00
C TYR A 13 -2.33 -0.54 -16.31
N ALA A 14 -3.15 -0.78 -17.34
CA ALA A 14 -3.70 -2.12 -17.64
C ALA A 14 -3.00 -2.83 -18.81
N ALA A 15 -2.56 -2.06 -19.80
CA ALA A 15 -2.03 -2.54 -21.07
C ALA A 15 -0.51 -2.67 -21.09
N HIS A 16 0.18 -1.89 -20.27
CA HIS A 16 1.63 -1.81 -20.28
C HIS A 16 2.18 -2.50 -19.04
N ASN A 17 2.97 -3.55 -19.28
CA ASN A 17 3.89 -4.16 -18.31
C ASN A 17 5.09 -3.22 -17.99
N GLU A 18 4.98 -1.93 -18.29
CA GLU A 18 6.06 -0.97 -18.06
C GLU A 18 6.16 -0.70 -16.57
N LYS A 19 7.31 -1.10 -16.04
CA LYS A 19 7.63 -1.20 -14.63
C LYS A 19 7.74 0.20 -14.06
N ILE A 20 6.81 0.63 -13.22
CA ILE A 20 7.01 1.81 -12.37
C ILE A 20 8.40 1.66 -11.66
N GLY A 21 9.17 2.74 -11.51
CA GLY A 21 10.53 2.68 -10.94
C GLY A 21 11.67 2.79 -11.97
N ALA A 22 12.88 2.39 -11.60
CA ALA A 22 14.14 2.72 -12.30
C ALA A 22 14.24 2.33 -13.79
N HIS A 23 13.29 1.53 -14.27
CA HIS A 23 13.22 1.06 -15.66
C HIS A 23 11.86 1.34 -16.33
N GLY A 24 11.06 2.28 -15.83
CA GLY A 24 9.84 2.75 -16.51
C GLY A 24 9.58 4.24 -16.34
N ASP A 25 8.35 4.65 -16.60
CA ASP A 25 8.01 6.01 -16.99
C ASP A 25 8.07 7.06 -15.86
N PHE A 26 7.82 6.67 -14.60
CA PHE A 26 7.89 7.57 -13.44
C PHE A 26 8.34 6.86 -12.15
N PHE A 27 8.86 7.64 -11.19
CA PHE A 27 9.24 7.22 -9.84
C PHE A 27 8.24 7.77 -8.83
N THR A 28 7.88 6.97 -7.83
CA THR A 28 7.14 7.43 -6.64
C THR A 28 8.09 7.55 -5.44
N SER A 29 7.69 8.23 -4.36
CA SER A 29 8.56 8.46 -3.18
C SER A 29 9.26 7.18 -2.64
N PRO A 30 8.58 6.01 -2.55
CA PRO A 30 9.21 4.74 -2.16
C PRO A 30 10.30 4.22 -3.11
N HIS A 31 10.40 4.74 -4.33
CA HIS A 31 11.46 4.35 -5.28
C HIS A 31 12.74 5.19 -5.13
N LEU A 32 12.71 6.27 -4.36
CA LEU A 32 13.84 7.19 -4.20
C LEU A 32 14.73 6.82 -3.00
N ALA A 33 14.12 6.49 -1.86
CA ALA A 33 14.82 6.12 -0.63
C ALA A 33 13.87 5.38 0.33
N THR A 34 14.44 4.57 1.22
CA THR A 34 13.70 3.86 2.28
C THR A 34 13.21 4.79 3.38
N ASP A 35 13.82 5.97 3.53
CA ASP A 35 13.52 6.98 4.55
C ASP A 35 12.02 7.29 4.64
N PHE A 36 11.30 7.31 3.51
CA PHE A 36 9.86 7.59 3.49
C PHE A 36 9.06 6.49 4.21
N GLY A 37 9.35 5.22 3.94
CA GLY A 37 8.70 4.10 4.61
C GLY A 37 9.12 3.99 6.08
N GLU A 38 10.38 4.29 6.40
CA GLU A 38 10.87 4.32 7.78
C GLU A 38 10.17 5.40 8.62
N LEU A 39 9.97 6.61 8.06
CA LEU A 39 9.22 7.67 8.74
C LEU A 39 7.75 7.30 8.96
N LEU A 40 7.13 6.60 8.01
CA LEU A 40 5.78 6.07 8.21
C LEU A 40 5.75 4.98 9.28
N ALA A 41 6.76 4.12 9.37
CA ALA A 41 6.85 3.13 10.44
C ALA A 41 6.87 3.78 11.83
N GLU A 42 7.64 4.86 12.01
CA GLU A 42 7.62 5.66 13.25
C GLU A 42 6.22 6.22 13.55
N GLN A 43 5.57 6.79 12.53
CA GLN A 43 4.22 7.35 12.69
C GLN A 43 3.18 6.27 13.04
N PHE A 44 3.27 5.07 12.46
CA PHE A 44 2.37 3.96 12.75
C PHE A 44 2.59 3.39 14.14
N ALA A 45 3.85 3.29 14.60
CA ALA A 45 4.16 2.90 15.97
C ALA A 45 3.60 3.91 16.99
N GLU A 46 3.70 5.20 16.71
CA GLU A 46 3.07 6.25 17.54
C GLU A 46 1.55 6.08 17.59
N MET A 47 0.89 5.86 16.44
CA MET A 47 -0.55 5.61 16.38
C MET A 47 -0.95 4.37 17.19
N TRP A 48 -0.19 3.28 17.08
CA TRP A 48 -0.41 2.07 17.86
C TRP A 48 -0.36 2.34 19.37
N GLN A 49 0.62 3.12 19.83
CA GLN A 49 0.71 3.52 21.23
C GLN A 49 -0.48 4.39 21.68
N ILE A 50 -0.87 5.38 20.88
CA ILE A 50 -2.01 6.26 21.17
C ILE A 50 -3.32 5.47 21.27
N LEU A 51 -3.48 4.44 20.44
CA LEU A 51 -4.64 3.54 20.45
C LEU A 51 -4.63 2.54 21.61
N GLY A 52 -3.63 2.59 22.50
CA GLY A 52 -3.55 1.70 23.65
C GLY A 52 -2.99 0.32 23.32
N GLN A 53 -2.11 0.25 22.32
CA GLN A 53 -1.40 -0.97 21.91
C GLN A 53 -2.35 -2.12 21.52
N PRO A 54 -3.27 -1.91 20.56
CA PRO A 54 -4.21 -2.94 20.15
C PRO A 54 -3.50 -4.17 19.56
N GLN A 55 -4.13 -5.34 19.73
CA GLN A 55 -3.73 -6.60 19.12
C GLN A 55 -4.99 -7.31 18.56
N PRO A 56 -5.18 -7.34 17.22
CA PRO A 56 -4.25 -6.84 16.21
C PRO A 56 -4.28 -5.32 16.04
N PHE A 57 -3.18 -4.76 15.52
CA PHE A 57 -3.09 -3.42 14.94
C PHE A 57 -3.06 -3.54 13.42
N THR A 58 -4.10 -3.03 12.75
CA THR A 58 -4.27 -3.26 11.31
C THR A 58 -3.81 -2.06 10.48
N LEU A 59 -2.86 -2.27 9.58
CA LEU A 59 -2.50 -1.33 8.53
C LEU A 59 -3.18 -1.73 7.22
N VAL A 60 -3.96 -0.82 6.63
CA VAL A 60 -4.62 -1.03 5.34
C VAL A 60 -4.03 -0.07 4.31
N GLU A 61 -3.25 -0.61 3.38
CA GLU A 61 -2.66 0.15 2.27
C GLU A 61 -3.53 0.01 1.02
N ILE A 62 -4.11 1.11 0.55
CA ILE A 62 -4.91 1.13 -0.67
C ILE A 62 -4.03 1.55 -1.85
N GLY A 63 -3.87 0.65 -2.82
CA GLY A 63 -3.03 0.87 -4.00
C GLY A 63 -1.53 0.83 -3.68
N ALA A 64 -1.03 -0.30 -3.18
CA ALA A 64 0.37 -0.45 -2.75
C ALA A 64 1.41 -0.46 -3.90
N GLY A 65 0.98 -0.32 -5.16
CA GLY A 65 1.88 -0.36 -6.32
C GLY A 65 2.66 -1.67 -6.38
N GLN A 66 3.99 -1.61 -6.32
CA GLN A 66 4.85 -2.80 -6.31
C GLN A 66 5.08 -3.39 -4.91
N GLY A 67 4.50 -2.80 -3.86
CA GLY A 67 4.72 -3.21 -2.47
C GLY A 67 6.05 -2.76 -1.87
N LEU A 68 6.70 -1.75 -2.46
CA LEU A 68 7.95 -1.18 -1.93
C LEU A 68 7.72 -0.49 -0.58
N LEU A 69 6.70 0.36 -0.50
CA LEU A 69 6.36 1.06 0.74
C LEU A 69 6.00 0.08 1.86
N ALA A 70 5.22 -0.95 1.55
CA ALA A 70 4.92 -2.03 2.48
C ALA A 70 6.20 -2.70 3.02
N ALA A 71 7.15 -3.03 2.14
CA ALA A 71 8.42 -3.64 2.56
C ALA A 71 9.23 -2.73 3.48
N ASP A 72 9.32 -1.44 3.17
CA ASP A 72 10.05 -0.45 3.97
C ASP A 72 9.39 -0.25 5.34
N VAL A 73 8.05 -0.14 5.38
CA VAL A 73 7.27 -0.03 6.63
C VAL A 73 7.46 -1.27 7.51
N LEU A 74 7.34 -2.48 6.92
CA LEU A 74 7.53 -3.73 7.65
C LEU A 74 8.96 -3.84 8.21
N SER A 75 9.96 -3.46 7.41
CA SER A 75 11.37 -3.43 7.84
C SER A 75 11.59 -2.44 9.00
N GLY A 76 11.07 -1.22 8.87
CA GLY A 76 11.18 -0.19 9.92
C GLY A 76 10.52 -0.60 11.23
N LEU A 77 9.30 -1.15 11.16
CA LEU A 77 8.59 -1.66 12.34
C LEU A 77 9.33 -2.85 12.97
N GLN A 78 9.81 -3.81 12.18
CA GLN A 78 10.56 -4.97 12.69
C GLN A 78 11.85 -4.54 13.41
N GLY A 79 12.57 -3.56 12.84
CA GLY A 79 13.85 -3.10 13.36
C GLY A 79 13.74 -2.22 14.60
N HIS A 80 12.79 -1.28 14.62
CA HIS A 80 12.72 -0.24 15.66
C HIS A 80 11.58 -0.46 16.67
N HIS A 81 10.48 -1.11 16.26
CA HIS A 81 9.26 -1.25 17.05
C HIS A 81 8.76 -2.71 17.06
N PRO A 82 9.58 -3.68 17.53
CA PRO A 82 9.27 -5.11 17.43
C PRO A 82 7.97 -5.51 18.12
N ASP A 83 7.57 -4.84 19.20
CA ASP A 83 6.30 -5.09 19.90
C ASP A 83 5.08 -4.69 19.04
N CYS A 84 5.17 -3.57 18.32
CA CYS A 84 4.15 -3.14 17.36
C CYS A 84 4.11 -4.10 16.16
N PHE A 85 5.28 -4.49 15.64
CA PHE A 85 5.42 -5.43 14.53
C PHE A 85 4.79 -6.79 14.84
N ALA A 86 4.99 -7.31 16.06
CA ALA A 86 4.42 -8.58 16.49
C ALA A 86 2.88 -8.59 16.59
N CYS A 87 2.26 -7.41 16.63
CA CYS A 87 0.80 -7.25 16.69
C CYS A 87 0.18 -6.88 15.34
N LEU A 88 0.99 -6.81 14.28
CA LEU A 88 0.60 -6.22 13.00
C LEU A 88 -0.22 -7.19 12.14
N ASP A 89 -1.36 -6.69 11.66
CA ASP A 89 -2.03 -7.23 10.49
C ASP A 89 -1.86 -6.23 9.33
N TYR A 90 -1.41 -6.69 8.16
CA TYR A 90 -1.20 -5.83 7.00
C TYR A 90 -2.15 -6.23 5.86
N VAL A 91 -3.01 -5.31 5.43
CA VAL A 91 -3.98 -5.54 4.37
C VAL A 91 -3.65 -4.64 3.18
N ILE A 92 -3.43 -5.24 2.02
CA ILE A 92 -3.24 -4.54 0.76
C ILE A 92 -4.54 -4.58 -0.04
N VAL A 93 -5.06 -3.42 -0.42
CA VAL A 93 -6.18 -3.30 -1.34
C VAL A 93 -5.65 -3.07 -2.76
N GLU A 94 -5.72 -4.12 -3.58
CA GLU A 94 -5.22 -4.14 -4.96
C GLU A 94 -6.21 -4.85 -5.89
N LYS A 95 -6.39 -4.32 -7.10
CA LYS A 95 -7.27 -4.89 -8.14
C LYS A 95 -6.50 -5.58 -9.25
N SER A 96 -5.23 -5.20 -9.47
CA SER A 96 -4.38 -5.76 -10.50
C SER A 96 -3.77 -7.09 -10.07
N ALA A 97 -4.19 -8.18 -10.72
CA ALA A 97 -3.63 -9.51 -10.46
C ALA A 97 -2.10 -9.58 -10.69
N ALA A 98 -1.58 -8.79 -11.63
CA ALA A 98 -0.15 -8.69 -11.90
C ALA A 98 0.60 -8.03 -10.72
N LEU A 99 0.09 -6.91 -10.21
CA LEU A 99 0.68 -6.23 -9.04
C LEU A 99 0.55 -7.09 -7.78
N MET A 100 -0.59 -7.77 -7.57
CA MET A 100 -0.76 -8.71 -6.46
C MET A 100 0.32 -9.81 -6.47
N ALA A 101 0.60 -10.41 -7.63
CA ALA A 101 1.63 -11.43 -7.75
C ALA A 101 3.04 -10.87 -7.45
N GLU A 102 3.34 -9.65 -7.90
CA GLU A 102 4.61 -8.99 -7.60
C GLU A 102 4.75 -8.68 -6.10
N GLN A 103 3.72 -8.08 -5.49
CA GLN A 103 3.66 -7.76 -4.07
C GLN A 103 3.81 -9.03 -3.21
N GLN A 104 3.12 -10.13 -3.56
CA GLN A 104 3.24 -11.41 -2.86
C GLN A 104 4.65 -11.97 -2.91
N GLN A 105 5.31 -11.90 -4.07
CA GLN A 105 6.69 -12.34 -4.21
C GLN A 105 7.65 -11.45 -3.42
N ARG A 106 7.45 -10.13 -3.45
CA ARG A 106 8.26 -9.15 -2.71
C ARG A 106 8.12 -9.35 -1.20
N LEU A 107 6.90 -9.47 -0.71
CA LEU A 107 6.58 -9.52 0.72
C LEU A 107 6.67 -10.92 1.33
N ARG A 108 7.10 -11.93 0.55
CA ARG A 108 7.09 -13.34 0.94
C ARG A 108 7.86 -13.64 2.23
N SER A 109 8.97 -12.96 2.48
CA SER A 109 9.79 -13.18 3.68
C SER A 109 9.13 -12.73 4.98
N TRP A 110 8.17 -11.80 4.92
CA TRP A 110 7.47 -11.30 6.12
C TRP A 110 6.23 -12.11 6.48
N GLN A 111 5.70 -12.94 5.56
CA GLN A 111 4.47 -13.71 5.78
C GLN A 111 4.60 -14.79 6.87
N SER A 112 5.82 -15.12 7.33
CA SER A 112 6.01 -15.99 8.50
C SER A 112 5.75 -15.29 9.83
N ASP A 113 5.91 -13.96 9.85
CA ASP A 113 5.96 -13.17 11.09
C ASP A 113 4.75 -12.23 11.21
N VAL A 114 4.19 -11.79 10.07
CA VAL A 114 3.07 -10.85 9.96
C VAL A 114 1.99 -11.44 9.07
N GLN A 115 0.73 -11.29 9.47
CA GLN A 115 -0.40 -11.65 8.62
C GLN A 115 -0.57 -10.60 7.52
N ILE A 116 -0.19 -10.95 6.29
CA ILE A 116 -0.33 -10.09 5.11
C ILE A 116 -1.44 -10.63 4.21
N GLU A 117 -2.45 -9.83 3.95
CA GLU A 117 -3.60 -10.19 3.13
C GLU A 117 -3.83 -9.23 1.96
N TRP A 118 -4.31 -9.76 0.85
CA TRP A 118 -4.76 -8.97 -0.30
C TRP A 118 -6.28 -9.05 -0.40
N ARG A 119 -6.95 -7.89 -0.42
CA ARG A 119 -8.41 -7.81 -0.43
C ARG A 119 -8.93 -6.80 -1.45
N SER A 120 -10.18 -6.97 -1.86
CA SER A 120 -10.94 -5.89 -2.47
C SER A 120 -11.51 -4.99 -1.37
N LEU A 121 -11.66 -3.69 -1.64
CA LEU A 121 -12.15 -2.73 -0.63
C LEU A 121 -13.52 -3.12 -0.06
N ASP A 122 -14.40 -3.64 -0.91
CA ASP A 122 -15.76 -4.07 -0.56
C ASP A 122 -15.83 -5.33 0.30
N THR A 123 -14.72 -6.07 0.45
CA THR A 123 -14.66 -7.27 1.29
C THR A 123 -14.12 -6.99 2.69
N ILE A 124 -13.75 -5.74 2.99
CA ILE A 124 -13.36 -5.31 4.33
C ILE A 124 -14.63 -5.02 5.14
N PRO A 125 -14.89 -5.73 6.26
CA PRO A 125 -16.09 -5.50 7.06
C PRO A 125 -16.13 -4.09 7.67
N ALA A 126 -17.34 -3.54 7.82
CA ALA A 126 -17.51 -2.27 8.50
C ALA A 126 -17.08 -2.36 9.97
N ASN A 127 -16.41 -1.32 10.47
CA ASN A 127 -15.94 -1.22 11.86
C ASN A 127 -14.99 -2.35 12.30
N SER A 128 -14.26 -2.98 11.37
CA SER A 128 -13.32 -4.06 11.71
C SER A 128 -11.85 -3.64 11.81
N ILE A 129 -11.54 -2.37 11.54
CA ILE A 129 -10.16 -1.87 11.54
C ILE A 129 -9.91 -1.12 12.84
N THR A 130 -8.93 -1.62 13.62
CA THR A 130 -8.30 -0.86 14.70
C THR A 130 -6.86 -0.60 14.29
N GLY A 131 -6.61 0.57 13.71
CA GLY A 131 -5.30 0.93 13.18
C GLY A 131 -5.36 2.07 12.17
N CYS A 132 -4.67 1.93 11.05
CA CYS A 132 -4.53 3.00 10.05
C CYS A 132 -4.95 2.52 8.65
N VAL A 133 -5.72 3.35 7.95
CA VAL A 133 -5.98 3.21 6.51
C VAL A 133 -5.22 4.32 5.80
N PHE A 134 -4.36 3.96 4.86
CA PHE A 134 -3.53 4.92 4.15
C PHE A 134 -3.39 4.57 2.67
N SER A 135 -2.94 5.55 1.90
CA SER A 135 -2.71 5.42 0.46
C SER A 135 -1.70 6.47 0.02
N ASN A 136 -0.73 6.07 -0.79
CA ASN A 136 0.24 6.98 -1.38
C ASN A 136 0.03 7.02 -2.90
N GLU A 137 -0.22 8.22 -3.46
CA GLU A 137 -0.30 8.45 -4.91
C GLU A 137 -1.36 7.61 -5.66
N LEU A 138 -2.46 7.26 -4.99
CA LEU A 138 -3.59 6.60 -5.65
C LEU A 138 -4.66 7.60 -6.14
N VAL A 139 -4.98 8.59 -5.32
CA VAL A 139 -6.15 9.46 -5.54
C VAL A 139 -5.95 10.40 -6.73
N ASP A 140 -4.72 10.82 -6.98
CA ASP A 140 -4.34 11.61 -8.16
C ASP A 140 -4.46 10.81 -9.48
N ALA A 141 -4.37 9.48 -9.41
CA ALA A 141 -4.63 8.60 -10.54
C ALA A 141 -6.13 8.40 -10.83
N PHE A 142 -7.05 8.90 -9.99
CA PHE A 142 -8.48 8.71 -10.21
C PHE A 142 -9.03 9.59 -11.34
N PRO A 143 -9.96 9.06 -12.16
CA PRO A 143 -10.67 9.85 -13.16
C PRO A 143 -11.42 11.02 -12.54
N VAL A 144 -11.19 12.23 -13.06
CA VAL A 144 -11.87 13.45 -12.59
C VAL A 144 -12.85 14.01 -13.63
N HIS A 145 -13.82 14.78 -13.14
CA HIS A 145 -14.71 15.60 -13.96
C HIS A 145 -14.22 17.04 -14.00
N LEU A 146 -14.05 17.61 -15.20
CA LEU A 146 -13.75 19.04 -15.36
C LEU A 146 -15.05 19.85 -15.30
N VAL A 147 -15.13 20.79 -14.37
CA VAL A 147 -16.26 21.72 -14.25
C VAL A 147 -15.83 23.09 -14.77
N THR A 148 -16.59 23.65 -15.70
CA THR A 148 -16.37 25.00 -16.25
C THR A 148 -17.54 25.91 -15.88
N LEU A 149 -17.24 27.08 -15.33
CA LEU A 149 -18.21 28.15 -15.12
C LEU A 149 -18.26 29.02 -16.37
N THR A 150 -19.42 29.09 -17.00
CA THR A 150 -19.73 29.97 -18.13
C THR A 150 -20.41 31.24 -17.64
#